data_AF-A0A6C0LCP3-F1
#
_entry.id   AF-A0A6C0LCP3-F1
#
_cell.length_a   1.000
_cell.length_b   1.000
_cell.length_c   1.000
_cell.angle_alpha   90.00
_cell.angle_beta   90.00
_cell.angle_gamma   90.00
#
_symmetry.space_group_name_H-M   'P 1'
#
loop_
_entity.id
_entity.type
_entity.pdbx_description
1 polymer ?
#
loop_
_entity_poly.entity_id
_entity_poly.type
_entity_poly.pdbx_seq_one_letter_code
_entity_poly.pdbx_strand_id
1 'polypeptide(L)' 'MKELSKDMKDLLRNINECCIKINEQKNLNCTFNKLDFLEDEKYYDMFPNTTFNEK' A
#
# COMPACT_ATOMS: atom_id res chain seq x y z
N MET A 1 -7.27 9.15 17.20
CA MET A 1 -6.24 8.17 16.77
C MET A 1 -4.88 8.69 17.21
N LYS A 2 -3.96 7.82 17.67
CA LYS A 2 -2.56 8.24 17.85
C LYS A 2 -1.98 8.46 16.45
N GLU A 3 -1.41 9.64 16.18
CA GLU A 3 -0.68 9.85 14.94
C GLU A 3 0.50 8.87 14.86
N LEU A 4 0.66 8.23 13.69
CA LEU A 4 1.82 7.40 13.42
C LEU A 4 3.06 8.29 13.34
N SER A 5 4.15 7.87 13.99
CA SER A 5 5.44 8.52 13.82
C SER A 5 5.90 8.42 12.36
N LYS A 6 6.75 9.35 11.94
CA LYS A 6 7.32 9.37 10.59
C LYS A 6 7.99 8.04 10.24
N ASP A 7 8.83 7.53 11.13
CA ASP A 7 9.55 6.27 10.91
C ASP A 7 8.60 5.08 10.72
N MET A 8 7.47 5.07 11.43
CA MET A 8 6.45 4.03 11.28
C MET A 8 5.73 4.16 9.93
N LYS A 9 5.39 5.38 9.50
CA LYS A 9 4.79 5.62 8.18
C LYS A 9 5.73 5.20 7.06
N ASP A 10 7.02 5.54 7.17
CA ASP A 10 8.04 5.16 6.19
C ASP A 10 8.21 3.63 6.12
N LEU A 11 8.23 2.96 7.27
CA LEU A 11 8.27 1.50 7.35
C LEU A 11 7.04 0.87 6.68
N LEU A 12 5.84 1.36 6.99
CA LEU A 12 4.59 0.84 6.41
C LEU A 12 4.51 1.07 4.89
N ARG A 13 5.03 2.20 4.40
CA ARG A 13 5.14 2.47 2.95
C ARG A 13 6.05 1.46 2.27
N ASN A 14 7.23 1.19 2.84
CA ASN A 14 8.17 0.21 2.30
C ASN A 14 7.59 -1.21 2.30
N ILE A 15 6.85 -1.59 3.35
CA ILE A 15 6.16 -2.88 3.42
C ILE A 15 5.09 -2.98 2.32
N ASN A 16 4.25 -1.94 2.17
CA ASN A 16 3.22 -1.92 1.11
C ASN A 16 3.88 -2.09 -0.28
N GLU A 17 4.93 -1.32 -0.55
CA GLU A 17 5.62 -1.38 -1.84
C GLU A 17 6.18 -2.77 -2.13
N CYS A 18 6.80 -3.39 -1.12
CA CYS A 18 7.34 -4.74 -1.24
C CYS A 18 6.25 -5.76 -1.53
N CYS A 19 5.14 -5.73 -0.77
CA CYS A 19 4.02 -6.64 -0.95
C CYS A 19 3.38 -6.49 -2.35
N ILE A 20 3.15 -5.26 -2.79
CA ILE A 20 2.58 -4.97 -4.11
C ILE A 20 3.51 -5.48 -5.23
N LYS A 21 4.81 -5.18 -5.16
CA LYS A 21 5.78 -5.67 -6.16
C LYS A 21 5.85 -7.18 -6.21
N ILE A 22 5.83 -7.86 -5.06
CA ILE A 22 5.81 -9.34 -5.01
C ILE A 22 4.53 -9.87 -5.67
N ASN A 23 3.39 -9.23 -5.41
CA ASN A 23 2.12 -9.59 -6.00
C ASN A 23 2.16 -9.50 -7.53
N GLU A 24 2.64 -8.38 -8.06
CA GLU A 24 2.78 -8.16 -9.51
C GLU A 24 3.80 -9.12 -10.14
N GLN A 25 4.97 -9.28 -9.53
CA GLN A 25 6.04 -10.14 -10.07
C GLN A 25 5.66 -11.62 -10.11
N LYS A 26 4.92 -12.09 -9.09
CA LYS A 26 4.51 -13.49 -8.99
C LYS A 26 3.10 -13.73 -9.56
N ASN A 27 2.48 -12.70 -10.13
CA ASN A 27 1.09 -12.71 -10.60
C ASN A 27 0.13 -13.33 -9.56
N LEU A 28 0.33 -12.93 -8.30
CA LEU A 28 -0.54 -13.33 -7.22
C LEU A 28 -1.82 -12.49 -7.37
N ASN A 29 -2.98 -13.12 -7.42
CA ASN A 29 -4.25 -12.42 -7.51
C ASN A 29 -4.70 -11.93 -6.12
N CYS A 30 -3.80 -11.28 -5.36
CA CYS A 30 -4.15 -10.74 -4.06
C CYS A 30 -4.81 -9.38 -4.19
N THR A 31 -5.69 -9.08 -3.23
CA THR A 31 -6.35 -7.79 -3.10
C THR A 31 -5.91 -7.15 -1.78
N PHE A 32 -5.49 -5.90 -1.83
CA PHE A 32 -4.92 -5.20 -0.68
C PHE A 32 -5.91 -4.22 -0.06
N ASN A 33 -5.90 -4.11 1.27
CA ASN A 33 -6.60 -3.05 1.97
C ASN A 33 -5.74 -1.79 1.99
N LYS A 34 -6.34 -0.64 1.69
CA LYS A 34 -5.66 0.65 1.72
C LYS A 34 -5.47 1.15 3.15
N LEU A 35 -4.32 1.79 3.37
CA LEU A 35 -4.06 2.58 4.57
C LEU A 35 -4.41 4.05 4.27
N ASP A 36 -5.21 4.66 5.15
CA ASP A 36 -5.78 6.00 4.92
C ASP A 36 -4.70 7.04 4.62
N PHE A 37 -3.59 7.04 5.36
CA PHE A 37 -2.51 8.00 5.14
C PHE A 37 -1.78 7.83 3.81
N LEU A 38 -1.74 6.61 3.24
CA LEU A 38 -1.15 6.37 1.93
C LEU A 38 -2.13 6.76 0.82
N GLU A 39 -3.43 6.57 1.04
CA GLU A 39 -4.48 7.03 0.14
C GLU A 39 -4.52 8.56 0.05
N ASP A 40 -4.43 9.26 1.18
CA ASP A 40 -4.34 10.73 1.23
C ASP A 40 -3.13 11.27 0.45
N GLU A 41 -2.03 10.51 0.43
CA GLU A 41 -0.80 10.82 -0.29
C GLU A 41 -0.83 10.40 -1.77
N LYS A 42 -1.95 9.86 -2.26
CA LYS A 42 -2.11 9.29 -3.62
C LYS A 42 -1.08 8.20 -3.95
N TYR A 43 -0.61 7.49 -2.93
CA TYR A 43 0.43 6.47 -3.08
C TYR A 43 -0.01 5.33 -4.01
N TYR A 44 -1.27 4.90 -3.90
CA TYR A 44 -1.80 3.75 -4.63
C TYR A 44 -1.99 4.00 -6.13
N ASP A 45 -2.07 5.27 -6.57
CA ASP A 45 -2.17 5.65 -7.98
C ASP A 45 -0.94 5.19 -8.80
N MET A 46 0.19 4.95 -8.12
CA MET A 46 1.42 4.46 -8.74
C MET A 46 1.37 2.97 -9.11
N PHE A 47 0.36 2.22 -8.66
CA PHE A 47 0.25 0.76 -8.84
C PHE A 47 -1.04 0.36 -9.58
N PRO A 48 -1.19 0.75 -10.85
CA PRO A 48 -2.44 0.55 -11.61
C PRO A 48 -2.77 -0.92 -11.88
N ASN A 49 -1.80 -1.82 -11.75
CA ASN A 49 -1.98 -3.26 -11.99
C ASN A 49 -2.36 -4.04 -10.73
N THR A 50 -2.49 -3.35 -9.60
CA THR A 50 -2.80 -3.98 -8.32
C THR A 50 -4.24 -3.72 -7.93
N THR A 51 -4.94 -4.76 -7.48
CA THR A 51 -6.33 -4.64 -7.02
C THR A 51 -6.34 -4.24 -5.55
N PHE A 52 -7.07 -3.18 -5.25
CA PHE A 52 -7.28 -2.68 -3.89
C PHE A 52 -8.76 -2.80 -3.52
N ASN A 53 -9.05 -3.15 -2.27
CA ASN A 53 -10.42 -3.08 -1.75
C ASN A 53 -10.83 -1.61 -1.63
N GLU A 54 -11.99 -1.28 -2.19
CA GLU A 54 -12.67 -0.01 -1.92
C GLU A 54 -13.29 -0.10 -0.52
N LYS A 55 -13.04 0.92 0.31
CA LYS A 55 -13.66 1.05 1.63
C LYS A 55 -15.10 1.53 1.52
#